data_AF-A0A660TQ70-F1
#
_entry.id   AF-A0A660TQ70-F1
#
_cell.length_a   1.000
_cell.length_b   1.000
_cell.length_c   1.000
_cell.angle_alpha   90.00
_cell.angle_beta   90.00
_cell.angle_gamma   90.00
#
_symmetry.space_group_name_H-M   'P 1'
#
loop_
_entity.id
_entity.type
_entity.pdbx_description
1 polymer ?
#
loop_
_entity_poly.entity_id
_entity_poly.type
_entity_poly.pdbx_seq_one_letter_code
_entity_poly.pdbx_strand_id
1 'polypeptide(L)'
;MKFNLNVCFTFSGDISSIKKELEKFLLDYSENLSQKDETLGFRDIKISKDNLCFDIVSEGVVRPHNILLNLKNNVAKEFGKQYHIGVREIKINSYNIEFDLEKKPLGKIGIPFADVETRDKHVTMLLKDVSDEFLQRNYIDRMITRIREKVDNQYYEGKGEFWKLIWKSDEKKPVWDKDPTEEMVRRGWLKQGPTKGKWFYRPEATAILKTMEKIAIEEVLKPLGFKEIIESNIVPFDVWLRTGHLEGMPGEFYYVCEPATRDVEKWESFIDLTKITKEIPFDELKKNISMPVGGICYAQCPVIYWSFKGKTIAEKSLPVLVYENTVVSCRYESGGRHGIERVDEFHRIEPVYIGTRDQLLKLREKLLDRYKHVFNDIFDLEWRMAWVTPWYMQQAGKIGGEVEQDTGTIDFEAYMPYRGDREKSEWLEFQNLSILGDKYVKAFNIKAQKSELWSGCSGIGLERWTTVFLAQKGLDPSKWPEDFRKYLDKIPEGISFV
;
A
#
# COMPACT_ATOMS: atom_id res chain seq x y z
N MET A 1 -2.01 28.65 -12.05
CA MET A 1 -2.24 27.50 -12.97
C MET A 1 -3.28 27.96 -13.96
N LYS A 2 -3.12 27.69 -15.25
CA LYS A 2 -4.10 28.09 -16.26
C LYS A 2 -4.90 26.89 -16.73
N PHE A 3 -6.18 27.10 -16.98
CA PHE A 3 -7.12 26.10 -17.43
C PHE A 3 -7.89 26.67 -18.61
N ASN A 4 -7.99 25.91 -19.69
CA ASN A 4 -8.89 26.19 -20.79
C ASN A 4 -9.68 24.93 -21.16
N LEU A 5 -10.98 24.94 -20.90
CA LEU A 5 -11.90 23.84 -21.15
C LEU A 5 -12.81 24.18 -22.32
N ASN A 6 -12.64 23.50 -23.45
CA ASN A 6 -13.49 23.68 -24.63
C ASN A 6 -14.69 22.72 -24.58
N VAL A 7 -15.88 23.30 -24.64
CA VAL A 7 -17.16 22.60 -24.44
C VAL A 7 -18.12 22.92 -25.57
N CYS A 8 -18.95 21.95 -25.95
CA CYS A 8 -20.13 22.14 -26.79
C CYS A 8 -21.36 21.51 -26.12
N PHE A 9 -22.43 22.30 -25.98
CA PHE A 9 -23.75 21.84 -25.56
C PHE A 9 -24.62 21.59 -26.78
N THR A 10 -25.22 20.40 -26.87
CA THR A 10 -26.24 20.07 -27.87
C THR A 10 -27.61 20.19 -27.20
N PHE A 11 -28.50 21.02 -27.74
CA PHE A 11 -29.83 21.27 -27.20
C PHE A 11 -30.90 20.39 -27.87
N SER A 12 -32.09 20.32 -27.22
CA SER A 12 -33.21 19.51 -27.70
C SER A 12 -33.99 20.11 -28.87
N GLY A 13 -33.75 21.39 -29.17
CA GLY A 13 -34.43 22.15 -30.21
C GLY A 13 -33.56 23.29 -30.73
N ASP A 14 -34.10 24.04 -31.67
CA ASP A 14 -33.40 25.17 -32.30
C ASP A 14 -33.25 26.33 -31.29
N ILE A 15 -32.01 26.74 -31.03
CA ILE A 15 -31.65 27.82 -30.11
C ILE A 15 -31.38 29.15 -30.81
N SER A 16 -31.52 29.21 -32.14
CA SER A 16 -31.24 30.43 -32.92
C SER A 16 -32.12 31.60 -32.51
N SER A 17 -33.35 31.32 -32.08
CA SER A 17 -34.32 32.33 -31.61
C SER A 17 -34.01 32.91 -30.23
N ILE A 18 -33.19 32.22 -29.43
CA ILE A 18 -32.83 32.62 -28.05
C ILE A 18 -31.34 32.99 -27.91
N LYS A 19 -30.69 33.29 -29.04
CA LYS A 19 -29.26 33.56 -29.11
C LYS A 19 -28.84 34.71 -28.18
N LYS A 20 -29.56 35.82 -28.20
CA LYS A 20 -29.24 37.03 -27.41
C LYS A 20 -29.40 36.78 -25.92
N GLU A 21 -30.41 35.99 -25.55
CA GLU A 21 -30.72 35.62 -24.18
C GLU A 21 -29.66 34.66 -23.63
N LEU A 22 -29.18 33.70 -24.43
CA LEU A 22 -28.07 32.81 -24.06
C LEU A 22 -26.75 33.58 -23.90
N GLU A 23 -26.42 34.48 -24.83
CA GLU A 23 -25.23 35.32 -24.74
C GLU A 23 -25.28 36.21 -23.49
N LYS A 24 -26.43 36.83 -23.21
CA LYS A 24 -26.64 37.63 -22.00
C LYS A 24 -26.53 36.78 -20.74
N PHE A 25 -27.13 35.59 -20.71
CA PHE A 25 -27.04 34.68 -19.57
C PHE A 25 -25.60 34.29 -19.28
N LEU A 26 -24.79 33.96 -20.29
CA LEU A 26 -23.38 33.63 -20.11
C LEU A 26 -22.56 34.83 -19.61
N LEU A 27 -22.86 36.04 -20.08
CA LEU A 27 -22.24 37.29 -19.60
C LEU A 27 -22.58 37.54 -18.13
N ASP A 28 -23.87 37.54 -17.77
CA ASP A 28 -24.33 37.74 -16.39
C ASP A 28 -23.77 36.65 -15.47
N TYR A 29 -23.69 35.40 -15.96
CA TYR A 29 -23.08 34.30 -15.22
C TYR A 29 -21.57 34.50 -15.05
N SER A 30 -20.87 34.98 -16.08
CA SER A 30 -19.45 35.33 -16.01
C SER A 30 -19.21 36.43 -14.98
N GLU A 31 -19.97 37.52 -14.98
CA GLU A 31 -19.82 38.63 -14.03
C GLU A 31 -19.98 38.17 -12.58
N ASN A 32 -21.01 37.35 -12.32
CA ASN A 32 -21.23 36.74 -11.00
C ASN A 32 -20.07 35.83 -10.57
N LEU A 33 -19.44 35.13 -11.52
CA LEU A 33 -18.30 34.29 -11.24
C LEU A 33 -17.00 35.09 -11.08
N SER A 34 -16.83 36.18 -11.81
CA SER A 34 -15.67 37.08 -11.69
C SER A 34 -15.60 37.74 -10.32
N GLN A 35 -16.72 37.89 -9.60
CA GLN A 35 -16.73 38.27 -8.17
C GLN A 35 -16.01 37.25 -7.27
N LYS A 36 -15.92 35.98 -7.69
CA LYS A 36 -15.22 34.92 -6.96
C LYS A 36 -13.79 34.68 -7.47
N ASP A 37 -13.58 34.84 -8.78
CA ASP A 37 -12.29 34.66 -9.44
C ASP A 37 -12.24 35.53 -10.71
N GLU A 38 -11.53 36.66 -10.66
CA GLU A 38 -11.45 37.63 -11.77
C GLU A 38 -10.87 37.05 -13.07
N THR A 39 -10.12 35.94 -12.96
CA THR A 39 -9.48 35.27 -14.10
C THR A 39 -10.42 34.32 -14.84
N LEU A 40 -11.59 34.06 -14.26
CA LEU A 40 -12.57 33.16 -14.84
C LEU A 40 -13.43 33.89 -15.88
N GLY A 41 -13.61 33.26 -17.03
CA GLY A 41 -14.52 33.77 -18.04
C GLY A 41 -14.85 32.77 -19.13
N PHE A 42 -15.80 33.16 -19.97
CA PHE A 42 -16.17 32.43 -21.19
C PHE A 42 -15.52 33.08 -22.41
N ARG A 43 -14.93 32.28 -23.30
CA ARG A 43 -14.32 32.74 -24.56
C ARG A 43 -14.86 31.94 -25.73
N ASP A 44 -14.63 32.44 -26.94
CA ASP A 44 -14.92 31.76 -28.21
C ASP A 44 -16.36 31.21 -28.31
N ILE A 45 -17.33 31.96 -27.79
CA ILE A 45 -18.74 31.58 -27.79
C ILE A 45 -19.27 31.54 -29.22
N LYS A 46 -19.76 30.37 -29.63
CA LYS A 46 -20.33 30.11 -30.95
C LYS A 46 -21.66 29.41 -30.78
N ILE A 47 -22.72 30.06 -31.27
CA ILE A 47 -24.08 29.51 -31.29
C ILE A 47 -24.43 29.15 -32.73
N SER A 48 -24.80 27.90 -32.94
CA SER A 48 -25.41 27.39 -34.17
C SER A 48 -26.82 26.85 -33.86
N LYS A 49 -27.47 26.24 -34.86
CA LYS A 49 -28.88 25.85 -34.81
C LYS A 49 -29.28 25.18 -33.49
N ASP A 50 -28.56 24.16 -33.07
CA ASP A 50 -28.83 23.36 -31.86
C ASP A 50 -27.60 23.23 -30.95
N ASN A 51 -26.50 23.93 -31.27
CA ASN A 51 -25.24 23.81 -30.53
C ASN A 51 -24.74 25.15 -29.99
N LEU A 52 -24.23 25.12 -28.75
CA LEU A 52 -23.52 26.21 -28.11
C LEU A 52 -22.13 25.72 -27.75
N CYS A 53 -21.10 26.23 -28.42
CA CYS A 53 -19.71 25.92 -28.12
C CYS A 53 -19.00 27.13 -27.51
N PHE A 54 -18.16 26.92 -26.50
CA PHE A 54 -17.42 27.97 -25.82
C PHE A 54 -16.25 27.38 -25.02
N ASP A 55 -15.31 28.25 -24.69
CA ASP A 55 -14.19 27.96 -23.79
C ASP A 55 -14.51 28.49 -22.39
N ILE A 56 -14.26 27.68 -21.36
CA ILE A 56 -14.24 28.13 -19.97
C ILE A 56 -12.77 28.26 -19.55
N VAL A 57 -12.32 29.49 -19.34
CA VAL A 57 -10.93 29.79 -18.94
C VAL A 57 -10.86 30.17 -17.47
N SER A 58 -9.76 29.81 -16.81
CA SER A 58 -9.44 30.21 -15.43
C SER A 58 -7.93 30.25 -15.25
N GLU A 59 -7.40 31.24 -14.52
CA GLU A 59 -6.00 31.25 -14.05
C GLU A 59 -5.88 31.13 -12.52
N GLY A 60 -7.03 31.12 -11.81
CA GLY A 60 -7.12 31.13 -10.36
C GLY A 60 -7.43 29.78 -9.72
N VAL A 61 -8.14 29.82 -8.60
CA VAL A 61 -8.41 28.65 -7.74
C VAL A 61 -9.58 27.84 -8.30
N VAL A 62 -10.52 28.50 -8.98
CA VAL A 62 -11.75 27.88 -9.45
C VAL A 62 -11.49 27.08 -10.71
N ARG A 63 -11.79 25.78 -10.67
CA ARG A 63 -11.61 24.87 -11.80
C ARG A 63 -12.75 24.99 -12.83
N PRO A 64 -12.47 25.17 -14.14
CA PRO A 64 -13.49 25.22 -15.18
C PRO A 64 -14.46 24.04 -15.20
N HIS A 65 -14.02 22.83 -14.89
CA HIS A 65 -14.89 21.66 -14.84
C HIS A 65 -15.94 21.73 -13.72
N ASN A 66 -15.65 22.39 -12.59
CA ASN A 66 -16.66 22.64 -11.54
C ASN A 66 -17.70 23.66 -11.99
N ILE A 67 -17.30 24.64 -12.80
CA ILE A 67 -18.20 25.64 -13.39
C ILE A 67 -19.12 24.99 -14.42
N LEU A 68 -18.57 24.14 -15.28
CA LEU A 68 -19.33 23.39 -16.28
C LEU A 68 -20.48 22.57 -15.64
N LEU A 69 -20.20 21.86 -14.54
CA LEU A 69 -21.19 21.06 -13.82
C LEU A 69 -22.35 21.92 -13.28
N ASN A 70 -22.05 23.12 -12.80
CA ASN A 70 -23.07 24.06 -12.32
C ASN A 70 -23.83 24.74 -13.47
N LEU A 71 -23.12 25.10 -14.53
CA LEU A 71 -23.67 25.77 -15.72
C LEU A 71 -24.74 24.90 -16.39
N LYS A 72 -24.49 23.59 -16.51
CA LYS A 72 -25.47 22.61 -17.02
C LYS A 72 -26.82 22.72 -16.30
N ASN A 73 -26.79 22.72 -14.97
CA ASN A 73 -28.00 22.78 -14.15
C ASN A 73 -28.73 24.12 -14.28
N ASN A 74 -27.97 25.23 -14.37
CA ASN A 74 -28.55 26.57 -14.49
C ASN A 74 -29.17 26.80 -15.87
N VAL A 75 -28.51 26.37 -16.95
CA VAL A 75 -29.05 26.45 -18.32
C VAL A 75 -30.35 25.63 -18.42
N ALA A 76 -30.38 24.42 -17.88
CA ALA A 76 -31.59 23.59 -17.86
C ALA A 76 -32.74 24.23 -17.07
N LYS A 77 -32.43 24.91 -15.96
CA LYS A 77 -33.44 25.56 -15.11
C LYS A 77 -34.04 26.80 -15.75
N GLU A 78 -33.21 27.66 -16.35
CA GLU A 78 -33.63 28.94 -16.92
C GLU A 78 -34.36 28.75 -18.25
N PHE A 79 -33.72 28.05 -19.19
CA PHE A 79 -34.23 27.91 -20.55
C PHE A 79 -35.21 26.74 -20.71
N GLY A 80 -35.13 25.72 -19.86
CA GLY A 80 -36.08 24.61 -19.89
C GLY A 80 -37.50 25.01 -19.51
N LYS A 81 -37.66 25.96 -18.57
CA LYS A 81 -38.99 26.44 -18.15
C LYS A 81 -39.61 27.47 -19.10
N GLN A 82 -38.81 28.42 -19.57
CA GLN A 82 -39.32 29.53 -20.40
C GLN A 82 -39.45 29.14 -21.88
N TYR A 83 -38.53 28.32 -22.40
CA TYR A 83 -38.42 28.06 -23.83
C TYR A 83 -38.63 26.59 -24.20
N HIS A 84 -38.82 25.69 -23.22
CA HIS A 84 -38.94 24.23 -23.42
C HIS A 84 -37.73 23.62 -24.16
N ILE A 85 -36.55 24.21 -23.99
CA ILE A 85 -35.29 23.74 -24.58
C ILE A 85 -34.38 23.22 -23.46
N GLY A 86 -33.94 21.97 -23.57
CA GLY A 86 -33.01 21.33 -22.63
C GLY A 86 -31.68 20.95 -23.29
N VAL A 87 -30.62 20.81 -22.49
CA VAL A 87 -29.32 20.28 -22.95
C VAL A 87 -29.42 18.76 -23.03
N ARG A 88 -29.26 18.20 -24.23
CA ARG A 88 -29.26 16.74 -24.49
C ARG A 88 -27.89 16.12 -24.26
N GLU A 89 -26.84 16.80 -24.70
CA GLU A 89 -25.48 16.28 -24.68
C GLU A 89 -24.49 17.39 -24.33
N ILE A 90 -23.43 17.03 -23.63
CA ILE A 90 -22.28 17.89 -23.38
C ILE A 90 -21.06 17.16 -23.94
N LYS A 91 -20.44 17.76 -24.94
CA LYS A 91 -19.18 17.29 -25.48
C LYS A 91 -18.05 18.18 -24.98
N ILE A 92 -17.03 17.59 -24.36
CA ILE A 92 -15.79 18.28 -23.99
C ILE A 92 -14.76 17.91 -25.04
N ASN A 93 -14.51 18.82 -25.98
CA ASN A 93 -13.60 18.52 -27.08
C ASN A 93 -12.14 18.49 -26.61
N SER A 94 -11.77 19.44 -25.76
CA SER A 94 -10.42 19.50 -25.20
C SER A 94 -10.39 20.16 -23.83
N TYR A 95 -9.40 19.79 -23.04
CA TYR A 95 -9.08 20.46 -21.78
C TYR A 95 -7.57 20.67 -21.71
N ASN A 96 -7.13 21.92 -21.92
CA ASN A 96 -5.74 22.33 -21.78
C ASN A 96 -5.49 22.86 -20.36
N ILE A 97 -4.44 22.37 -19.72
CA ILE A 97 -4.08 22.72 -18.34
C ILE A 97 -2.59 23.03 -18.29
N GLU A 98 -2.26 24.22 -17.81
CA GLU A 98 -0.89 24.72 -17.69
C GLU A 98 -0.53 24.98 -16.23
N PHE A 99 0.62 24.46 -15.81
CA PHE A 99 1.10 24.66 -14.45
C PHE A 99 2.61 24.52 -14.35
N ASP A 100 3.17 25.14 -13.32
CA ASP A 100 4.60 25.06 -13.05
C ASP A 100 4.90 23.98 -11.99
N LEU A 101 6.06 23.37 -12.16
CA LEU A 101 6.65 22.40 -11.25
C LEU A 101 7.69 23.09 -10.36
N GLU A 102 7.91 22.55 -9.16
CA GLU A 102 8.99 23.04 -8.28
C GLU A 102 10.37 22.71 -8.84
N LYS A 103 10.51 21.52 -9.44
CA LYS A 103 11.73 20.99 -10.04
C LYS A 103 11.55 20.75 -11.54
N LYS A 104 12.66 20.73 -12.28
CA LYS A 104 12.67 20.55 -13.74
C LYS A 104 12.62 19.06 -14.09
N PRO A 105 11.74 18.58 -14.99
CA PRO A 105 11.81 17.19 -15.45
C PRO A 105 13.20 16.86 -16.01
N LEU A 106 13.82 15.79 -15.51
CA LEU A 106 15.07 15.22 -16.03
C LEU A 106 14.83 14.30 -17.24
N GLY A 107 13.61 13.77 -17.38
CA GLY A 107 13.21 12.90 -18.49
C GLY A 107 11.76 13.12 -18.93
N LYS A 108 11.36 12.46 -20.03
CA LYS A 108 9.99 12.53 -20.55
C LYS A 108 8.97 12.04 -19.51
N ILE A 109 7.83 12.73 -19.44
CA ILE A 109 6.73 12.39 -18.54
C ILE A 109 5.50 12.09 -19.38
N GLY A 110 4.85 10.96 -19.11
CA GLY A 110 3.57 10.60 -19.71
C GLY A 110 2.62 10.02 -18.66
N ILE A 111 1.32 10.26 -18.85
CA ILE A 111 0.25 9.68 -18.03
C ILE A 111 -0.89 9.21 -18.96
N PRO A 112 -1.74 8.27 -18.52
CA PRO A 112 -2.96 7.96 -19.24
C PRO A 112 -3.88 9.19 -19.39
N PHE A 113 -4.73 9.19 -20.42
CA PHE A 113 -5.79 10.19 -20.66
C PHE A 113 -5.35 11.61 -21.04
N ALA A 114 -4.04 11.92 -21.07
CA ALA A 114 -3.55 13.22 -21.51
C ALA A 114 -2.24 13.14 -22.29
N ASP A 115 -2.10 14.04 -23.26
CA ASP A 115 -0.82 14.40 -23.85
C ASP A 115 -0.12 15.41 -22.91
N VAL A 116 1.13 15.13 -22.51
CA VAL A 116 1.89 15.99 -21.59
C VAL A 116 3.14 16.50 -22.30
N GLU A 117 3.25 17.82 -22.38
CA GLU A 117 4.44 18.51 -22.84
C GLU A 117 5.07 19.28 -21.69
N THR A 118 6.41 19.28 -21.62
CA THR A 118 7.15 19.97 -20.58
C THR A 118 8.23 20.86 -21.20
N ARG A 119 8.23 22.14 -20.84
CA ARG A 119 9.26 23.12 -21.21
C ARG A 119 9.86 23.72 -19.95
N ASP A 120 11.09 23.30 -19.65
CA ASP A 120 11.73 23.61 -18.37
C ASP A 120 10.84 23.20 -17.17
N LYS A 121 10.38 24.12 -16.32
CA LYS A 121 9.44 23.80 -15.23
C LYS A 121 7.96 23.90 -15.62
N HIS A 122 7.66 24.39 -16.82
CA HIS A 122 6.30 24.61 -17.27
C HIS A 122 5.73 23.34 -17.92
N VAL A 123 4.53 22.93 -17.50
CA VAL A 123 3.83 21.75 -18.01
C VAL A 123 2.57 22.19 -18.73
N THR A 124 2.35 21.64 -19.91
CA THR A 124 1.09 21.73 -20.66
C THR A 124 0.50 20.32 -20.76
N MET A 125 -0.72 20.15 -20.22
CA MET A 125 -1.44 18.89 -20.19
C MET A 125 -2.74 19.03 -21.00
N LEU A 126 -2.84 18.28 -22.09
CA LEU A 126 -3.98 18.31 -23.00
C LEU A 126 -4.77 17.01 -22.92
N LEU A 127 -6.03 17.11 -22.50
CA LEU A 127 -6.99 16.02 -22.61
C LEU A 127 -7.87 16.23 -23.85
N LYS A 128 -8.23 15.15 -24.55
CA LYS A 128 -9.10 15.16 -25.72
C LYS A 128 -10.30 14.25 -25.49
N ASP A 129 -11.47 14.66 -25.95
CA ASP A 129 -12.73 13.90 -25.89
C ASP A 129 -13.03 13.32 -24.50
N VAL A 130 -13.04 14.20 -23.49
CA VAL A 130 -13.26 13.83 -22.09
C VAL A 130 -14.76 13.70 -21.82
N SER A 131 -15.19 12.72 -21.02
CA SER A 131 -16.60 12.58 -20.64
C SER A 131 -16.99 13.47 -19.44
N ASP A 132 -18.27 13.81 -19.31
CA ASP A 132 -18.82 14.50 -18.12
C ASP A 132 -18.50 13.70 -16.83
N GLU A 133 -18.61 12.38 -16.87
CA GLU A 133 -18.27 11.50 -15.75
C GLU A 133 -16.80 11.61 -15.34
N PHE A 134 -15.88 11.76 -16.30
CA PHE A 134 -14.45 11.91 -16.02
C PHE A 134 -14.16 13.18 -15.21
N LEU A 135 -14.85 14.29 -15.53
CA LEU A 135 -14.70 15.56 -14.83
C LEU A 135 -15.23 15.50 -13.39
N GLN A 136 -16.29 14.71 -13.14
CA GLN A 136 -16.87 14.56 -11.80
C GLN A 136 -15.99 13.74 -10.85
N ARG A 137 -15.17 12.81 -11.37
CA ARG A 137 -14.38 11.88 -10.56
C ARG A 137 -13.05 12.45 -10.05
N ASN A 138 -12.86 13.77 -10.04
CA ASN A 138 -11.63 14.43 -9.59
C ASN A 138 -10.35 13.85 -10.24
N TYR A 139 -10.43 13.38 -11.48
CA TYR A 139 -9.28 12.79 -12.18
C TYR A 139 -8.24 13.84 -12.55
N ILE A 140 -8.69 15.07 -12.85
CA ILE A 140 -7.81 16.18 -13.25
C ILE A 140 -6.78 16.50 -12.17
N ASP A 141 -7.20 16.75 -10.93
CA ASP A 141 -6.27 17.09 -9.85
C ASP A 141 -5.36 15.89 -9.48
N ARG A 142 -5.85 14.65 -9.62
CA ARG A 142 -5.03 13.45 -9.45
C ARG A 142 -3.98 13.30 -10.54
N MET A 143 -4.29 13.65 -11.79
CA MET A 143 -3.34 13.64 -12.90
C MET A 143 -2.23 14.68 -12.69
N ILE A 144 -2.59 15.90 -12.27
CA ILE A 144 -1.60 16.95 -11.91
C ILE A 144 -0.68 16.48 -10.79
N THR A 145 -1.26 15.91 -9.73
CA THR A 145 -0.50 15.35 -8.61
C THR A 145 0.45 14.25 -9.08
N ARG A 146 -0.03 13.35 -9.96
CA ARG A 146 0.79 12.27 -10.50
C ARG A 146 1.95 12.76 -11.35
N ILE A 147 1.78 13.84 -12.12
CA ILE A 147 2.87 14.46 -12.87
C ILE A 147 3.93 15.00 -11.90
N ARG A 148 3.52 15.72 -10.85
CA ARG A 148 4.45 16.24 -9.82
C ARG A 148 5.25 15.12 -9.16
N GLU A 149 4.58 14.05 -8.72
CA GLU A 149 5.24 12.87 -8.15
C GLU A 149 6.26 12.25 -9.11
N LYS A 150 5.91 12.11 -10.40
CA LYS A 150 6.84 11.56 -11.39
C LYS A 150 8.10 12.42 -11.55
N VAL A 151 7.97 13.75 -11.48
CA VAL A 151 9.11 14.68 -11.55
C VAL A 151 9.96 14.53 -10.30
N ASP A 152 9.35 14.54 -9.12
CA ASP A 152 10.08 14.40 -7.86
C ASP A 152 10.86 13.08 -7.81
N ASN A 153 10.27 12.00 -8.29
CA ASN A 153 10.90 10.68 -8.37
C ASN A 153 12.10 10.64 -9.33
N GLN A 154 12.17 11.51 -10.36
CA GLN A 154 13.34 11.57 -11.24
C GLN A 154 14.58 12.12 -10.52
N TYR A 155 14.38 13.00 -9.53
CA TYR A 155 15.45 13.54 -8.70
C TYR A 155 15.80 12.66 -7.51
N TYR A 156 15.04 11.60 -7.30
CA TYR A 156 15.34 10.66 -6.26
C TYR A 156 16.47 9.74 -6.73
N GLU A 157 17.70 10.11 -6.39
CA GLU A 157 18.91 9.32 -6.67
C GLU A 157 19.04 8.07 -5.79
N GLY A 158 17.93 7.60 -5.19
CA GLY A 158 17.98 6.49 -4.26
C GLY A 158 18.87 6.78 -3.05
N LYS A 159 18.94 8.05 -2.58
CA LYS A 159 19.64 8.39 -1.34
C LYS A 159 19.22 7.35 -0.30
N GLY A 160 20.20 6.57 0.16
CA GLY A 160 19.99 5.32 0.88
C GLY A 160 18.87 5.48 1.89
N GLU A 161 18.05 4.42 2.04
CA GLU A 161 16.96 4.34 3.01
C GLU A 161 17.30 5.21 4.21
N PHE A 162 16.49 6.24 4.48
CA PHE A 162 16.74 7.10 5.62
C PHE A 162 17.04 6.19 6.80
N TRP A 163 18.24 6.25 7.35
CA TRP A 163 18.69 5.29 8.35
C TRP A 163 19.44 6.05 9.41
N LYS A 164 18.91 6.02 10.63
CA LYS A 164 19.50 6.71 11.78
C LYS A 164 19.55 5.77 12.97
N LEU A 165 20.75 5.31 13.31
CA LEU A 165 21.00 4.53 14.52
C LEU A 165 20.46 5.24 15.76
N ILE A 166 19.69 4.52 16.58
CA ILE A 166 19.17 5.03 17.86
C ILE A 166 19.65 4.26 19.07
N TRP A 167 20.02 2.98 18.90
CA TRP A 167 20.49 2.12 19.97
C TRP A 167 21.24 0.94 19.38
N LYS A 168 22.24 0.43 20.09
CA LYS A 168 23.02 -0.76 19.72
C LYS A 168 23.36 -1.55 20.98
N SER A 169 23.29 -2.88 20.91
CA SER A 169 23.77 -3.76 21.99
C SER A 169 25.29 -3.76 22.08
N ASP A 170 25.82 -4.32 23.17
CA ASP A 170 27.24 -4.66 23.22
C ASP A 170 27.57 -5.71 22.15
N GLU A 171 28.82 -5.67 21.71
CA GLU A 171 29.39 -6.61 20.75
C GLU A 171 29.57 -7.98 21.42
N LYS A 172 29.14 -9.06 20.75
CA LYS A 172 29.23 -10.42 21.28
C LYS A 172 30.18 -11.27 20.45
N LYS A 173 30.94 -12.15 21.09
CA LYS A 173 31.82 -13.06 20.35
C LYS A 173 30.96 -14.10 19.60
N PRO A 174 31.09 -14.24 18.26
CA PRO A 174 30.37 -15.27 17.52
C PRO A 174 30.75 -16.66 18.02
N VAL A 175 29.76 -17.53 18.21
CA VAL A 175 30.00 -18.94 18.60
C VAL A 175 30.27 -19.83 17.38
N TRP A 176 29.94 -19.35 16.19
CA TRP A 176 30.11 -20.00 14.88
C TRP A 176 29.88 -19.00 13.74
N ASP A 177 30.13 -19.40 12.50
CA ASP A 177 30.17 -18.56 11.30
C ASP A 177 29.51 -19.20 10.06
N LYS A 178 28.69 -20.24 10.23
CA LYS A 178 28.00 -20.92 9.13
C LYS A 178 26.62 -20.34 8.85
N ASP A 179 26.16 -20.48 7.62
CA ASP A 179 24.78 -20.14 7.25
C ASP A 179 23.80 -21.12 7.92
N PRO A 180 22.84 -20.63 8.75
CA PRO A 180 21.88 -21.50 9.41
C PRO A 180 20.96 -22.24 8.44
N THR A 181 20.61 -21.65 7.30
CA THR A 181 19.75 -22.30 6.30
C THR A 181 20.47 -23.48 5.67
N GLU A 182 21.71 -23.29 5.21
CA GLU A 182 22.50 -24.37 4.59
C GLU A 182 22.73 -25.53 5.58
N GLU A 183 23.05 -25.20 6.84
CA GLU A 183 23.26 -26.21 7.86
C GLU A 183 21.97 -26.97 8.21
N MET A 184 20.82 -26.28 8.27
CA MET A 184 19.53 -26.94 8.47
C MET A 184 19.17 -27.85 7.29
N VAL A 185 19.47 -27.45 6.05
CA VAL A 185 19.29 -28.31 4.87
C VAL A 185 20.18 -29.55 4.96
N ARG A 186 21.45 -29.38 5.34
CA ARG A 186 22.41 -30.48 5.50
C ARG A 186 21.96 -31.50 6.54
N ARG A 187 21.32 -31.03 7.63
CA ARG A 187 20.73 -31.88 8.68
C ARG A 187 19.36 -32.43 8.33
N GLY A 188 18.79 -32.04 7.20
CA GLY A 188 17.45 -32.44 6.78
C GLY A 188 16.32 -31.69 7.48
N TRP A 189 16.60 -30.69 8.34
CA TRP A 189 15.59 -29.90 9.05
C TRP A 189 14.76 -29.01 8.13
N LEU A 190 15.35 -28.61 7.00
CA LEU A 190 14.70 -27.86 5.94
C LEU A 190 14.78 -28.61 4.63
N LYS A 191 13.73 -28.44 3.82
CA LYS A 191 13.73 -28.82 2.41
C LYS A 191 13.23 -27.65 1.59
N GLN A 192 13.95 -27.30 0.53
CA GLN A 192 13.48 -26.27 -0.39
C GLN A 192 12.14 -26.67 -1.00
N GLY A 193 11.18 -25.76 -0.98
CA GLY A 193 9.84 -25.96 -1.52
C GLY A 193 9.85 -26.12 -3.04
N PRO A 194 8.75 -26.63 -3.62
CA PRO A 194 8.65 -26.88 -5.06
C PRO A 194 8.62 -25.60 -5.90
N THR A 195 8.27 -24.45 -5.31
CA THR A 195 8.28 -23.15 -5.99
C THR A 195 9.27 -22.18 -5.33
N LYS A 196 9.63 -21.12 -6.08
CA LYS A 196 10.61 -20.11 -5.64
C LYS A 196 10.24 -19.52 -4.28
N GLY A 197 11.25 -19.33 -3.44
CA GLY A 197 11.15 -18.62 -2.17
C GLY A 197 10.36 -19.35 -1.08
N LYS A 198 10.12 -20.65 -1.20
CA LYS A 198 9.37 -21.44 -0.21
C LYS A 198 10.21 -22.51 0.42
N TRP A 199 9.89 -22.84 1.67
CA TRP A 199 10.60 -23.83 2.47
C TRP A 199 9.61 -24.77 3.16
N PHE A 200 9.96 -26.05 3.20
CA PHE A 200 9.29 -27.04 4.04
C PHE A 200 10.10 -27.22 5.33
N TYR A 201 9.44 -26.94 6.45
CA TYR A 201 10.02 -27.06 7.78
C TYR A 201 9.71 -28.46 8.34
N ARG A 202 10.76 -29.24 8.65
CA ARG A 202 10.63 -30.51 9.36
C ARG A 202 10.39 -30.28 10.87
N PRO A 203 10.08 -31.33 11.65
CA PRO A 203 9.75 -31.18 13.07
C PRO A 203 10.78 -30.36 13.88
N GLU A 204 12.07 -30.48 13.59
CA GLU A 204 13.13 -29.77 14.31
C GLU A 204 13.08 -28.26 14.08
N ALA A 205 13.03 -27.84 12.81
CA ALA A 205 12.91 -26.42 12.46
C ALA A 205 11.55 -25.85 12.89
N THR A 206 10.49 -26.66 12.81
CA THR A 206 9.14 -26.29 13.26
C THR A 206 9.10 -26.03 14.76
N ALA A 207 9.75 -26.86 15.58
CA ALA A 207 9.82 -26.66 17.02
C ALA A 207 10.49 -25.32 17.39
N ILE A 208 11.54 -24.93 16.66
CA ILE A 208 12.21 -23.65 16.84
C ILE A 208 11.28 -22.49 16.44
N LEU A 209 10.66 -22.57 15.27
CA LEU A 209 9.73 -21.54 14.78
C LEU A 209 8.55 -21.33 15.75
N LYS A 210 7.99 -22.43 16.29
CA LYS A 210 6.92 -22.39 17.29
C LYS A 210 7.39 -21.88 18.65
N THR A 211 8.65 -22.09 19.00
CA THR A 211 9.24 -21.49 20.20
C THR A 211 9.36 -19.96 20.04
N MET A 212 9.76 -19.47 18.86
CA MET A 212 9.75 -18.04 18.55
C MET A 212 8.35 -17.43 18.68
N GLU A 213 7.33 -18.10 18.12
CA GLU A 213 5.94 -17.70 18.22
C GLU A 213 5.49 -17.60 19.70
N LYS A 214 5.77 -18.64 20.49
CA LYS A 214 5.44 -18.68 21.92
C LYS A 214 6.05 -17.52 22.68
N ILE A 215 7.36 -17.26 22.48
CA ILE A 215 8.07 -16.16 23.14
C ILE A 215 7.50 -14.81 22.73
N ALA A 216 7.22 -14.58 21.45
CA ALA A 216 6.60 -13.35 21.00
C ALA A 216 5.25 -13.09 21.69
N ILE A 217 4.39 -14.11 21.78
CA ILE A 217 3.08 -13.98 22.41
C ILE A 217 3.20 -13.79 23.92
N GLU A 218 3.97 -14.62 24.61
CA GLU A 218 4.09 -14.65 26.07
C GLU A 218 4.89 -13.47 26.62
N GLU A 219 5.95 -13.07 25.92
CA GLU A 219 6.91 -12.07 26.40
C GLU A 219 6.82 -10.72 25.70
N VAL A 220 5.96 -10.54 24.70
CA VAL A 220 5.71 -9.22 24.10
C VAL A 220 4.24 -8.85 24.19
N LEU A 221 3.34 -9.69 23.70
CA LEU A 221 1.96 -9.31 23.43
C LEU A 221 1.04 -9.44 24.66
N LYS A 222 1.03 -10.61 25.32
CA LYS A 222 0.19 -10.87 26.50
C LYS A 222 0.44 -9.88 27.65
N PRO A 223 1.69 -9.53 28.02
CA PRO A 223 1.95 -8.57 29.11
C PRO A 223 1.42 -7.16 28.84
N LEU A 224 1.23 -6.81 27.56
CA LEU A 224 0.70 -5.53 27.13
C LEU A 224 -0.82 -5.56 26.88
N GLY A 225 -1.47 -6.72 27.05
CA GLY A 225 -2.92 -6.88 26.94
C GLY A 225 -3.46 -6.97 25.51
N PHE A 226 -2.60 -7.36 24.55
CA PHE A 226 -3.04 -7.65 23.18
C PHE A 226 -3.98 -8.86 23.14
N LYS A 227 -5.00 -8.78 22.28
CA LYS A 227 -6.03 -9.82 22.12
C LYS A 227 -5.92 -10.48 20.75
N GLU A 228 -5.96 -11.81 20.74
CA GLU A 228 -5.88 -12.58 19.51
C GLU A 228 -7.14 -12.40 18.66
N ILE A 229 -6.95 -12.29 17.36
CA ILE A 229 -7.97 -12.28 16.32
C ILE A 229 -7.53 -13.18 15.17
N ILE A 230 -8.47 -13.51 14.27
CA ILE A 230 -8.21 -14.29 13.07
C ILE A 230 -8.68 -13.48 11.87
N GLU A 231 -7.85 -13.37 10.84
CA GLU A 231 -8.19 -12.66 9.61
C GLU A 231 -8.18 -13.57 8.37
N SER A 232 -8.63 -13.03 7.24
CA SER A 232 -8.58 -13.72 5.95
C SER A 232 -7.18 -13.63 5.34
N ASN A 233 -6.65 -14.76 4.87
CA ASN A 233 -5.41 -14.78 4.09
C ASN A 233 -5.57 -14.14 2.69
N ILE A 234 -6.77 -14.15 2.11
CA ILE A 234 -7.02 -13.51 0.81
C ILE A 234 -7.45 -12.07 1.06
N VAL A 235 -6.73 -11.12 0.47
CA VAL A 235 -6.94 -9.69 0.62
C VAL A 235 -7.51 -9.10 -0.68
N PRO A 236 -8.71 -8.48 -0.63
CA PRO A 236 -9.30 -7.83 -1.80
C PRO A 236 -8.53 -6.59 -2.27
N PHE A 237 -8.59 -6.30 -3.57
CA PHE A 237 -7.99 -5.10 -4.15
C PHE A 237 -8.54 -3.80 -3.56
N ASP A 238 -9.79 -3.76 -3.09
CA ASP A 238 -10.34 -2.54 -2.49
C ASP A 238 -9.62 -2.18 -1.17
N VAL A 239 -9.17 -3.19 -0.41
CA VAL A 239 -8.36 -3.02 0.80
C VAL A 239 -6.99 -2.46 0.44
N TRP A 240 -6.32 -3.05 -0.56
CA TRP A 240 -5.00 -2.58 -1.02
C TRP A 240 -5.04 -1.20 -1.69
N LEU A 241 -6.10 -0.90 -2.43
CA LEU A 241 -6.30 0.42 -3.04
C LEU A 241 -6.47 1.49 -1.97
N ARG A 242 -7.28 1.25 -0.94
CA ARG A 242 -7.48 2.21 0.17
C ARG A 242 -6.22 2.50 0.97
N THR A 243 -5.34 1.51 1.07
CA THR A 243 -4.14 1.56 1.90
C THR A 243 -2.91 2.03 1.12
N GLY A 244 -3.04 2.15 -0.21
CA GLY A 244 -2.00 2.59 -1.14
C GLY A 244 -1.12 1.47 -1.68
N HIS A 245 -1.24 0.24 -1.17
CA HIS A 245 -0.36 -0.86 -1.57
C HIS A 245 -0.46 -1.19 -3.06
N LEU A 246 -1.68 -1.12 -3.63
CA LEU A 246 -1.88 -1.40 -5.05
C LEU A 246 -1.17 -0.38 -5.96
N GLU A 247 -0.95 0.83 -5.45
CA GLU A 247 -0.26 1.90 -6.17
C GLU A 247 1.26 1.74 -6.09
N GLY A 248 1.77 1.20 -4.97
CA GLY A 248 3.21 1.10 -4.69
C GLY A 248 3.86 -0.22 -5.06
N MET A 249 3.20 -1.35 -4.76
CA MET A 249 3.81 -2.70 -4.83
C MET A 249 3.06 -3.71 -5.71
N PRO A 250 2.47 -3.34 -6.87
CA PRO A 250 1.74 -4.29 -7.70
C PRO A 250 2.62 -5.43 -8.26
N GLY A 251 3.94 -5.22 -8.33
CA GLY A 251 4.90 -6.23 -8.78
C GLY A 251 5.26 -7.29 -7.73
N GLU A 252 4.84 -7.12 -6.47
CA GLU A 252 5.22 -8.00 -5.36
C GLU A 252 4.09 -8.92 -4.89
N PHE A 253 2.87 -8.77 -5.43
CA PHE A 253 1.72 -9.56 -4.98
C PHE A 253 1.66 -10.94 -5.64
N TYR A 254 1.26 -11.93 -4.86
CA TYR A 254 0.71 -13.18 -5.38
C TYR A 254 -0.80 -13.02 -5.58
N TYR A 255 -1.22 -12.88 -6.85
CA TYR A 255 -2.62 -12.71 -7.22
C TYR A 255 -3.42 -14.01 -7.10
N VAL A 256 -4.68 -13.91 -6.68
CA VAL A 256 -5.59 -15.05 -6.53
C VAL A 256 -6.72 -14.91 -7.53
N CYS A 257 -6.91 -15.95 -8.35
CA CYS A 257 -8.06 -16.09 -9.25
C CYS A 257 -9.01 -17.16 -8.70
N GLU A 258 -10.31 -16.91 -8.80
CA GLU A 258 -11.34 -17.88 -8.41
C GLU A 258 -11.80 -18.67 -9.65
N PRO A 259 -12.38 -19.87 -9.49
CA PRO A 259 -13.13 -20.50 -10.57
C PRO A 259 -14.23 -19.56 -11.08
N ALA A 260 -14.31 -19.37 -12.40
CA ALA A 260 -15.40 -18.58 -13.01
C ALA A 260 -16.78 -19.24 -12.78
N THR A 261 -16.80 -20.56 -12.59
CA THR A 261 -17.99 -21.32 -12.21
C THR A 261 -17.60 -22.65 -11.56
N ARG A 262 -18.55 -23.25 -10.83
CA ARG A 262 -18.49 -24.64 -10.35
C ARG A 262 -19.18 -25.64 -11.29
N ASP A 263 -19.75 -25.16 -12.39
CA ASP A 263 -20.44 -25.95 -13.40
C ASP A 263 -19.47 -26.96 -14.06
N VAL A 264 -19.76 -28.24 -13.87
CA VAL A 264 -18.91 -29.35 -14.28
C VAL A 264 -18.75 -29.40 -15.81
N GLU A 265 -19.79 -29.04 -16.57
CA GLU A 265 -19.75 -29.05 -18.04
C GLU A 265 -18.69 -28.07 -18.57
N LYS A 266 -18.50 -26.92 -17.91
CA LYS A 266 -17.45 -25.97 -18.31
C LYS A 266 -16.03 -26.46 -18.01
N TRP A 267 -15.88 -27.38 -17.05
CA TRP A 267 -14.59 -27.97 -16.69
C TRP A 267 -14.28 -29.27 -17.43
N GLU A 268 -15.22 -29.85 -18.16
CA GLU A 268 -15.08 -31.17 -18.81
C GLU A 268 -13.86 -31.21 -19.74
N SER A 269 -13.74 -30.23 -20.64
CA SER A 269 -12.59 -30.08 -21.56
C SER A 269 -11.24 -30.03 -20.82
N PHE A 270 -11.15 -29.25 -19.74
CA PHE A 270 -9.94 -29.18 -18.91
C PHE A 270 -9.61 -30.56 -18.30
N ILE A 271 -10.61 -31.25 -17.75
CA ILE A 271 -10.46 -32.55 -17.09
C ILE A 271 -10.01 -33.62 -18.08
N ASP A 272 -10.64 -33.68 -19.25
CA ASP A 272 -10.35 -34.68 -20.28
C ASP A 272 -8.93 -34.51 -20.83
N LEU A 273 -8.55 -33.27 -21.19
CA LEU A 273 -7.18 -32.98 -21.62
C LEU A 273 -6.18 -33.38 -20.55
N THR A 274 -6.39 -32.97 -19.29
CA THR A 274 -5.49 -33.33 -18.18
C THR A 274 -5.36 -34.84 -18.01
N LYS A 275 -6.46 -35.59 -18.13
CA LYS A 275 -6.45 -37.06 -18.00
C LYS A 275 -5.74 -37.75 -19.16
N ILE A 276 -5.91 -37.25 -20.38
CA ILE A 276 -5.34 -37.82 -21.61
C ILE A 276 -3.85 -37.50 -21.71
N THR A 277 -3.47 -36.24 -21.54
CA THR A 277 -2.07 -35.77 -21.76
C THR A 277 -1.19 -35.94 -20.53
N LYS A 278 -1.77 -35.98 -19.33
CA LYS A 278 -1.04 -35.87 -18.04
C LYS A 278 -0.29 -34.55 -17.89
N GLU A 279 -0.71 -33.51 -18.60
CA GLU A 279 -0.16 -32.16 -18.55
C GLU A 279 -1.25 -31.15 -18.11
N ILE A 280 -0.84 -29.91 -17.80
CA ILE A 280 -1.75 -28.83 -17.39
C ILE A 280 -2.19 -28.05 -18.64
N PRO A 281 -3.48 -28.09 -19.05
CA PRO A 281 -3.96 -27.33 -20.20
C PRO A 281 -4.23 -25.87 -19.81
N PHE A 282 -3.18 -25.04 -19.86
CA PHE A 282 -3.24 -23.64 -19.41
C PHE A 282 -4.29 -22.78 -20.13
N ASP A 283 -4.52 -23.02 -21.42
CA ASP A 283 -5.54 -22.29 -22.19
C ASP A 283 -6.96 -22.58 -21.69
N GLU A 284 -7.26 -23.83 -21.33
CA GLU A 284 -8.54 -24.21 -20.73
C GLU A 284 -8.66 -23.68 -19.30
N LEU A 285 -7.57 -23.72 -18.53
CA LEU A 285 -7.55 -23.15 -17.18
C LEU A 285 -7.91 -21.66 -17.22
N LYS A 286 -7.30 -20.90 -18.15
CA LYS A 286 -7.54 -19.46 -18.31
C LYS A 286 -9.00 -19.13 -18.62
N LYS A 287 -9.70 -19.98 -19.38
CA LYS A 287 -11.14 -19.80 -19.69
C LYS A 287 -12.03 -20.02 -18.46
N ASN A 288 -11.58 -20.87 -17.55
CA ASN A 288 -12.36 -21.35 -16.42
C ASN A 288 -12.08 -20.62 -15.09
N ILE A 289 -11.17 -19.64 -15.09
CA ILE A 289 -10.89 -18.77 -13.93
C ILE A 289 -11.34 -17.33 -14.18
N SER A 290 -11.70 -16.64 -13.10
CA SER A 290 -12.05 -15.22 -13.12
C SER A 290 -10.80 -14.33 -13.15
N MET A 291 -11.01 -13.05 -13.48
CA MET A 291 -9.99 -12.03 -13.25
C MET A 291 -9.71 -11.91 -11.75
N PRO A 292 -8.44 -11.74 -11.33
CA PRO A 292 -8.14 -11.58 -9.92
C PRO A 292 -8.80 -10.31 -9.39
N VAL A 293 -9.39 -10.43 -8.19
CA VAL A 293 -9.97 -9.30 -7.44
C VAL A 293 -9.27 -9.11 -6.08
N GLY A 294 -8.18 -9.84 -5.87
CA GLY A 294 -7.40 -9.87 -4.65
C GLY A 294 -6.10 -10.66 -4.82
N GLY A 295 -5.40 -10.85 -3.71
CA GLY A 295 -4.23 -11.71 -3.65
C GLY A 295 -3.99 -12.24 -2.24
N ILE A 296 -2.91 -12.99 -2.08
CA ILE A 296 -2.47 -13.49 -0.78
C ILE A 296 -1.99 -12.32 0.07
N CYS A 297 -2.18 -12.42 1.38
CA CYS A 297 -1.75 -11.46 2.38
C CYS A 297 -0.32 -10.95 2.13
N TYR A 298 -0.13 -9.63 2.09
CA TYR A 298 1.18 -8.99 1.83
C TYR A 298 1.74 -8.27 3.07
N ALA A 299 0.89 -7.43 3.70
CA ALA A 299 1.23 -6.63 4.88
C ALA A 299 0.46 -7.05 6.14
N GLN A 300 -0.50 -7.98 6.07
CA GLN A 300 -1.30 -8.55 7.18
C GLN A 300 -2.23 -7.54 7.87
N CYS A 301 -1.72 -6.44 8.42
CA CYS A 301 -2.55 -5.43 9.08
C CYS A 301 -3.71 -4.81 8.24
N PRO A 302 -3.70 -4.71 6.89
CA PRO A 302 -4.78 -4.07 6.16
C PRO A 302 -6.18 -4.67 6.39
N VAL A 303 -6.29 -6.01 6.54
CA VAL A 303 -7.58 -6.68 6.76
C VAL A 303 -8.07 -6.46 8.19
N ILE A 304 -7.15 -6.40 9.17
CA ILE A 304 -7.46 -5.96 10.54
C ILE A 304 -8.14 -4.59 10.52
N TYR A 305 -7.58 -3.58 9.85
CA TYR A 305 -8.21 -2.25 9.76
C TYR A 305 -9.54 -2.27 9.01
N TRP A 306 -9.64 -3.06 7.93
CA TRP A 306 -10.90 -3.24 7.20
C TRP A 306 -12.03 -3.74 8.09
N SER A 307 -11.74 -4.59 9.09
CA SER A 307 -12.76 -5.08 10.04
C SER A 307 -13.42 -3.96 10.86
N PHE A 308 -12.74 -2.81 11.01
CA PHE A 308 -13.25 -1.61 11.70
C PHE A 308 -13.85 -0.57 10.75
N LYS A 309 -13.93 -0.84 9.44
CA LYS A 309 -14.36 0.12 8.42
C LYS A 309 -15.71 0.78 8.76
N GLY A 310 -15.72 2.11 8.80
CA GLY A 310 -16.91 2.92 9.08
C GLY A 310 -17.42 2.84 10.53
N LYS A 311 -16.69 2.21 11.46
CA LYS A 311 -17.09 2.09 12.87
C LYS A 311 -16.60 3.30 13.67
N THR A 312 -17.33 3.58 14.75
CA THR A 312 -16.92 4.54 15.79
C THR A 312 -16.60 3.77 17.07
N ILE A 313 -15.35 3.78 17.49
CA ILE A 313 -14.84 3.10 18.69
C ILE A 313 -15.23 3.92 19.92
N ALA A 314 -15.73 3.23 20.95
CA ALA A 314 -16.04 3.87 22.23
C ALA A 314 -14.75 4.24 22.98
N GLU A 315 -14.73 5.38 23.68
CA GLU A 315 -13.53 5.84 24.41
C GLU A 315 -13.03 4.79 25.42
N LYS A 316 -13.95 4.10 26.10
CA LYS A 316 -13.64 3.02 27.04
C LYS A 316 -12.96 1.79 26.42
N SER A 317 -13.00 1.68 25.09
CA SER A 317 -12.37 0.60 24.34
C SER A 317 -11.00 0.97 23.80
N LEU A 318 -10.53 2.20 24.03
CA LEU A 318 -9.19 2.66 23.62
C LEU A 318 -8.15 2.46 24.74
N PRO A 319 -6.91 2.07 24.39
CA PRO A 319 -6.48 1.66 23.05
C PRO A 319 -7.02 0.27 22.68
N VAL A 320 -7.36 0.07 21.41
CA VAL A 320 -7.58 -1.26 20.85
C VAL A 320 -6.22 -1.90 20.62
N LEU A 321 -5.99 -3.08 21.19
CA LEU A 321 -4.76 -3.86 21.06
C LEU A 321 -5.12 -5.27 20.60
N VAL A 322 -4.85 -5.59 19.33
CA VAL A 322 -5.18 -6.89 18.74
C VAL A 322 -3.99 -7.47 17.98
N TYR A 323 -3.92 -8.78 17.82
CA TYR A 323 -2.89 -9.42 17.00
C TYR A 323 -3.42 -10.64 16.24
N GLU A 324 -2.77 -10.94 15.13
CA GLU A 324 -3.08 -12.07 14.24
C GLU A 324 -1.82 -12.92 14.04
N ASN A 325 -1.92 -14.25 14.12
CA ASN A 325 -0.79 -15.19 14.01
C ASN A 325 -1.09 -16.45 13.17
N THR A 326 -2.19 -16.46 12.42
CA THR A 326 -2.65 -17.62 11.66
C THR A 326 -2.46 -17.47 10.15
N VAL A 327 -2.29 -16.25 9.66
CA VAL A 327 -2.12 -15.97 8.24
C VAL A 327 -0.66 -16.02 7.82
N VAL A 328 -0.42 -16.65 6.67
CA VAL A 328 0.87 -16.64 5.98
C VAL A 328 0.95 -15.42 5.07
N SER A 329 2.01 -14.64 5.18
CA SER A 329 2.25 -13.48 4.32
C SER A 329 3.12 -13.89 3.12
N CYS A 330 2.80 -13.37 1.94
CA CYS A 330 3.51 -13.64 0.70
C CYS A 330 4.01 -12.36 0.02
N ARG A 331 5.26 -12.41 -0.47
CA ARG A 331 5.91 -11.34 -1.25
C ARG A 331 6.68 -11.96 -2.40
N TYR A 332 6.47 -11.50 -3.62
CA TYR A 332 7.30 -11.92 -4.74
C TYR A 332 8.65 -11.21 -4.66
N GLU A 333 9.62 -11.84 -4.02
CA GLU A 333 10.96 -11.28 -3.86
C GLU A 333 11.75 -11.40 -5.18
N SER A 334 12.28 -10.28 -5.67
CA SER A 334 13.10 -10.28 -6.88
C SER A 334 14.46 -10.97 -6.64
N GLY A 335 14.99 -11.62 -7.68
CA GLY A 335 16.29 -12.30 -7.61
C GLY A 335 16.20 -13.83 -7.54
N GLY A 336 17.27 -14.43 -7.02
CA GLY A 336 17.47 -15.88 -6.96
C GLY A 336 16.78 -16.54 -5.76
N ARG A 337 17.10 -17.82 -5.54
CA ARG A 337 16.70 -18.52 -4.31
C ARG A 337 17.59 -18.07 -3.16
N HIS A 338 16.97 -17.67 -2.06
CA HIS A 338 17.63 -17.27 -0.81
C HIS A 338 17.35 -18.29 0.30
N GLY A 339 18.03 -18.15 1.44
CA GLY A 339 17.73 -18.94 2.63
C GLY A 339 16.44 -18.47 3.32
N ILE A 340 16.18 -18.95 4.54
CA ILE A 340 14.96 -18.55 5.28
C ILE A 340 15.00 -17.09 5.76
N GLU A 341 16.13 -16.39 5.63
CA GLU A 341 16.25 -14.95 5.89
C GLU A 341 15.44 -14.08 4.93
N ARG A 342 15.15 -14.59 3.71
CA ARG A 342 14.41 -13.89 2.66
C ARG A 342 13.59 -14.89 1.84
N VAL A 343 12.29 -14.94 2.10
CA VAL A 343 11.38 -15.93 1.51
C VAL A 343 10.18 -15.24 0.88
N ASP A 344 9.59 -15.91 -0.10
CA ASP A 344 8.35 -15.45 -0.74
C ASP A 344 7.12 -15.75 0.11
N GLU A 345 7.22 -16.71 1.04
CA GLU A 345 6.15 -17.17 1.93
C GLU A 345 6.71 -17.22 3.36
N PHE A 346 6.19 -16.39 4.26
CA PHE A 346 6.67 -16.27 5.64
C PHE A 346 5.54 -16.22 6.66
N HIS A 347 5.87 -16.64 7.89
CA HIS A 347 5.00 -16.66 9.03
C HIS A 347 5.29 -15.46 9.91
N ARG A 348 4.23 -14.70 10.22
CA ARG A 348 4.36 -13.48 11.00
C ARG A 348 3.21 -13.35 11.98
N ILE A 349 3.54 -12.83 13.15
CA ILE A 349 2.55 -12.32 14.09
C ILE A 349 2.43 -10.82 13.85
N GLU A 350 1.20 -10.34 13.62
CA GLU A 350 0.91 -8.94 13.31
C GLU A 350 0.03 -8.30 14.40
N PRO A 351 0.63 -7.67 15.41
CA PRO A 351 -0.04 -6.80 16.35
C PRO A 351 -0.43 -5.48 15.67
N VAL A 352 -1.68 -5.08 15.85
CA VAL A 352 -2.25 -3.79 15.42
C VAL A 352 -2.83 -3.07 16.63
N TYR A 353 -2.63 -1.76 16.67
CA TYR A 353 -3.11 -0.92 17.74
C TYR A 353 -3.73 0.38 17.23
N ILE A 354 -4.86 0.76 17.82
CA ILE A 354 -5.62 1.98 17.50
C ILE A 354 -5.91 2.72 18.80
N GLY A 355 -5.54 3.99 18.88
CA GLY A 355 -5.64 4.78 20.11
C GLY A 355 -5.41 6.26 19.86
N THR A 356 -5.36 7.05 20.92
CA THR A 356 -4.90 8.44 20.82
C THR A 356 -3.39 8.48 20.60
N ARG A 357 -2.88 9.60 20.04
CA ARG A 357 -1.43 9.81 19.87
C ARG A 357 -0.64 9.49 21.14
N ASP A 358 -1.04 10.03 22.29
CA ASP A 358 -0.33 9.84 23.55
C ASP A 358 -0.37 8.39 24.05
N GLN A 359 -1.49 7.69 23.83
CA GLN A 359 -1.59 6.26 24.16
C GLN A 359 -0.61 5.44 23.32
N LEU A 360 -0.50 5.74 22.01
CA LEU A 360 0.36 4.98 21.11
C LEU A 360 1.84 5.27 21.31
N LEU A 361 2.23 6.52 21.62
CA LEU A 361 3.61 6.84 21.97
C LEU A 361 4.05 6.12 23.26
N LYS A 362 3.18 6.05 24.28
CA LYS A 362 3.45 5.26 25.50
C LYS A 362 3.50 3.77 25.22
N LEU A 363 2.64 3.25 24.33
CA LEU A 363 2.66 1.85 23.92
C LEU A 363 3.95 1.51 23.19
N ARG A 364 4.45 2.40 22.32
CA ARG A 364 5.73 2.23 21.62
C ARG A 364 6.87 1.99 22.59
N GLU A 365 7.04 2.84 23.61
CA GLU A 365 8.11 2.64 24.61
C GLU A 365 7.97 1.29 25.32
N LYS A 366 6.75 0.89 25.69
CA LYS A 366 6.50 -0.43 26.31
C LYS A 366 6.84 -1.59 25.37
N LEU A 367 6.48 -1.50 24.09
CA LEU A 367 6.84 -2.52 23.09
C LEU A 367 8.36 -2.58 22.90
N LEU A 368 9.04 -1.44 22.83
CA LEU A 368 10.51 -1.39 22.76
C LEU A 368 11.15 -2.08 23.98
N ASP A 369 10.63 -1.86 25.19
CA ASP A 369 11.12 -2.52 26.40
C ASP A 369 10.89 -4.03 26.36
N ARG A 370 9.72 -4.49 25.91
CA ARG A 370 9.43 -5.92 25.75
C ARG A 370 10.33 -6.58 24.70
N TYR A 371 10.54 -5.94 23.54
CA TYR A 371 11.46 -6.46 22.52
C TYR A 371 12.90 -6.48 23.01
N LYS A 372 13.36 -5.44 23.71
CA LYS A 372 14.70 -5.43 24.33
C LYS A 372 14.87 -6.57 25.32
N HIS A 373 13.87 -6.83 26.16
CA HIS A 373 13.90 -7.97 27.07
C HIS A 373 14.06 -9.30 26.32
N VAL A 374 13.25 -9.54 25.29
CA VAL A 374 13.37 -10.77 24.48
C VAL A 374 14.75 -10.87 23.82
N PHE A 375 15.22 -9.82 23.16
CA PHE A 375 16.45 -9.89 22.37
C PHE A 375 17.72 -9.89 23.22
N ASN A 376 17.73 -9.21 24.37
CA ASN A 376 18.89 -9.17 25.26
C ASN A 376 18.93 -10.35 26.22
N ASP A 377 17.80 -10.66 26.86
CA ASP A 377 17.79 -11.56 28.01
C ASP A 377 17.43 -12.99 27.61
N ILE A 378 16.47 -13.15 26.68
CA ILE A 378 16.01 -14.49 26.25
C ILE A 378 16.88 -15.01 25.10
N PHE A 379 17.06 -14.23 24.05
CA PHE A 379 17.78 -14.65 22.84
C PHE A 379 19.28 -14.37 22.93
N ASP A 380 19.70 -13.42 23.77
CA ASP A 380 21.10 -13.01 23.95
C ASP A 380 21.76 -12.54 22.64
N LEU A 381 21.06 -11.74 21.82
CA LEU A 381 21.52 -11.31 20.50
C LEU A 381 22.50 -10.12 20.55
N GLU A 382 23.34 -10.03 19.52
CA GLU A 382 23.98 -8.78 19.09
C GLU A 382 23.10 -8.12 18.01
N TRP A 383 22.53 -6.95 18.32
CA TRP A 383 21.53 -6.28 17.49
C TRP A 383 21.50 -4.76 17.72
N ARG A 384 20.80 -4.04 16.85
CA ARG A 384 20.67 -2.57 16.86
C ARG A 384 19.29 -2.12 16.42
N MET A 385 18.96 -0.86 16.71
CA MET A 385 17.73 -0.19 16.26
C MET A 385 18.07 1.05 15.44
N ALA A 386 17.30 1.29 14.40
CA ALA A 386 17.40 2.49 13.59
C ALA A 386 16.02 3.05 13.24
N TRP A 387 15.92 4.38 13.16
CA TRP A 387 14.80 5.00 12.45
C TRP A 387 15.00 4.79 10.96
N VAL A 388 13.97 4.28 10.30
CA VAL A 388 13.98 4.01 8.87
C VAL A 388 12.90 4.78 8.11
N THR A 389 12.99 4.76 6.78
CA THR A 389 11.85 5.14 5.93
C THR A 389 10.62 4.30 6.30
N PRO A 390 9.48 4.90 6.65
CA PRO A 390 8.32 4.14 7.09
C PRO A 390 7.77 3.18 6.01
N TRP A 391 7.58 1.91 6.39
CA TRP A 391 7.21 0.83 5.46
C TRP A 391 5.93 1.16 4.65
N TYR A 392 4.96 1.83 5.28
CA TYR A 392 3.67 2.15 4.64
C TYR A 392 3.78 3.27 3.59
N MET A 393 4.86 4.04 3.58
CA MET A 393 5.15 5.02 2.53
C MET A 393 5.83 4.33 1.37
N GLN A 394 6.86 3.53 1.65
CA GLN A 394 7.56 2.72 0.66
C GLN A 394 6.56 1.82 -0.09
N GLN A 395 5.75 1.06 0.63
CA GLN A 395 4.76 0.15 0.03
C GLN A 395 3.59 0.88 -0.66
N ALA A 396 3.41 2.17 -0.41
CA ALA A 396 2.49 3.03 -1.16
C ALA A 396 3.15 3.74 -2.35
N GLY A 397 4.41 3.42 -2.67
CA GLY A 397 5.17 4.04 -3.76
C GLY A 397 5.51 5.51 -3.51
N LYS A 398 5.41 5.96 -2.25
CA LYS A 398 5.75 7.33 -1.85
C LYS A 398 7.23 7.39 -1.50
N ILE A 399 7.91 8.33 -2.12
CA ILE A 399 9.35 8.53 -2.01
C ILE A 399 9.60 9.90 -1.38
N GLY A 400 10.33 9.92 -0.26
CA GLY A 400 10.61 11.16 0.48
C GLY A 400 9.42 11.65 1.32
N GLY A 401 9.74 12.22 2.48
CA GLY A 401 8.82 12.80 3.45
C GLY A 401 9.58 13.15 4.72
N GLU A 402 9.19 14.20 5.43
CA GLU A 402 9.73 14.46 6.77
C GLU A 402 9.31 13.31 7.69
N VAL A 403 10.26 12.52 8.16
CA VAL A 403 10.02 11.54 9.22
C VAL A 403 9.89 12.31 10.53
N GLU A 404 8.67 12.67 10.90
CA GLU A 404 8.40 13.11 12.26
C GLU A 404 8.65 11.94 13.21
N GLN A 405 9.43 12.11 14.28
CA GLN A 405 9.73 11.01 15.21
C GLN A 405 8.48 10.38 15.86
N ASP A 406 7.35 11.05 15.80
CA ASP A 406 6.07 10.53 16.29
C ASP A 406 5.39 9.58 15.29
N THR A 407 5.63 9.74 13.98
CA THR A 407 5.10 8.87 12.93
C THR A 407 6.25 8.30 12.11
N GLY A 408 6.48 7.00 12.22
CA GLY A 408 7.62 6.39 11.57
C GLY A 408 7.74 4.91 11.84
N THR A 409 8.84 4.31 11.36
CA THR A 409 9.18 2.91 11.61
C THR A 409 10.55 2.84 12.25
N ILE A 410 10.64 2.04 13.32
CA ILE A 410 11.90 1.62 13.93
C ILE A 410 12.16 0.20 13.45
N ASP A 411 13.28 0.01 12.77
CA ASP A 411 13.76 -1.32 12.40
C ASP A 411 14.78 -1.82 13.41
N PHE A 412 14.76 -3.12 13.61
CA PHE A 412 15.64 -3.88 14.47
C PHE A 412 16.49 -4.75 13.57
N GLU A 413 17.80 -4.62 13.69
CA GLU A 413 18.75 -5.28 12.81
C GLU A 413 19.73 -6.11 13.63
N ALA A 414 20.07 -7.30 13.17
CA ALA A 414 21.01 -8.18 13.86
C ALA A 414 22.23 -8.48 13.01
N TYR A 415 23.36 -8.64 13.71
CA TYR A 415 24.59 -9.09 13.09
C TYR A 415 24.48 -10.56 12.66
N MET A 416 24.97 -10.86 11.46
CA MET A 416 24.93 -12.20 10.85
C MET A 416 26.36 -12.69 10.62
N PRO A 417 26.96 -13.46 11.54
CA PRO A 417 28.40 -13.81 11.49
C PRO A 417 28.86 -14.41 10.15
N TYR A 418 28.04 -15.23 9.51
CA TYR A 418 28.36 -15.88 8.24
C TYR A 418 28.42 -14.91 7.05
N ARG A 419 27.94 -13.66 7.19
CA ARG A 419 28.03 -12.62 6.15
C ARG A 419 29.35 -11.84 6.19
N GLY A 420 30.21 -12.12 7.16
CA GLY A 420 31.52 -11.48 7.30
C GLY A 420 31.58 -10.47 8.45
N ASP A 421 32.48 -9.51 8.34
CA ASP A 421 32.78 -8.54 9.40
C ASP A 421 31.65 -7.52 9.64
N ARG A 422 31.50 -7.04 10.88
CA ARG A 422 30.40 -6.17 11.33
C ARG A 422 30.30 -4.83 10.61
N GLU A 423 31.44 -4.28 10.19
CA GLU A 423 31.49 -2.96 9.54
C GLU A 423 31.18 -3.04 8.06
N LYS A 424 31.49 -4.18 7.44
CA LYS A 424 31.40 -4.37 5.98
C LYS A 424 30.18 -5.18 5.54
N SER A 425 29.63 -6.01 6.43
CA SER A 425 28.48 -6.86 6.14
C SER A 425 27.16 -6.16 6.44
N GLU A 426 26.14 -6.48 5.65
CA GLU A 426 24.78 -6.04 5.89
C GLU A 426 24.15 -6.81 7.06
N TRP A 427 23.70 -6.05 8.06
CA TRP A 427 22.91 -6.56 9.16
C TRP A 427 21.50 -6.89 8.64
N LEU A 428 20.89 -7.93 9.20
CA LEU A 428 19.55 -8.36 8.78
C LEU A 428 18.50 -7.65 9.61
N GLU A 429 17.61 -6.85 8.99
CA GLU A 429 16.37 -6.41 9.63
C GLU A 429 15.56 -7.65 10.00
N PHE A 430 15.05 -7.75 11.23
CA PHE A 430 14.33 -8.93 11.68
C PHE A 430 13.09 -8.63 12.52
N GLN A 431 12.84 -7.35 12.80
CA GLN A 431 11.69 -6.86 13.52
C GLN A 431 11.48 -5.38 13.17
N ASN A 432 10.22 -4.94 13.14
CA ASN A 432 9.87 -3.53 13.00
C ASN A 432 8.81 -3.10 14.03
N LEU A 433 8.72 -1.80 14.28
CA LEU A 433 7.68 -1.17 15.08
C LEU A 433 7.29 0.18 14.48
N SER A 434 6.00 0.35 14.17
CA SER A 434 5.53 1.51 13.39
C SER A 434 4.33 2.22 13.98
N ILE A 435 4.41 3.55 14.09
CA ILE A 435 3.25 4.42 14.28
C ILE A 435 2.93 5.08 12.94
N LEU A 436 1.70 4.88 12.46
CA LEU A 436 1.25 5.28 11.12
C LEU A 436 0.46 6.60 11.12
N GLY A 437 0.35 7.25 12.28
CA GLY A 437 -0.52 8.42 12.46
C GLY A 437 -1.97 8.05 12.14
N ASP A 438 -2.64 8.94 11.40
CA ASP A 438 -4.04 8.78 11.04
C ASP A 438 -4.29 8.07 9.70
N LYS A 439 -3.23 7.59 9.01
CA LYS A 439 -3.32 7.05 7.63
C LYS A 439 -4.41 6.00 7.48
N TYR A 440 -4.35 4.93 8.28
CA TYR A 440 -5.26 3.79 8.12
C TYR A 440 -6.65 4.06 8.71
N VAL A 441 -6.73 4.79 9.81
CA VAL A 441 -8.03 5.19 10.38
C VAL A 441 -8.80 6.12 9.43
N LYS A 442 -8.12 7.03 8.72
CA LYS A 442 -8.73 7.83 7.63
C LYS A 442 -9.12 6.96 6.43
N ALA A 443 -8.23 6.09 5.96
CA ALA A 443 -8.48 5.23 4.80
C ALA A 443 -9.75 4.35 4.94
N PHE A 444 -10.02 3.89 6.16
CA PHE A 444 -11.18 3.06 6.50
C PHE A 444 -12.31 3.81 7.22
N ASN A 445 -12.21 5.13 7.39
CA ASN A 445 -13.21 5.95 8.11
C ASN A 445 -13.53 5.39 9.51
N ILE A 446 -12.48 5.04 10.26
CA ILE A 446 -12.54 4.60 11.66
C ILE A 446 -12.50 5.85 12.53
N LYS A 447 -13.46 6.00 13.43
CA LYS A 447 -13.57 7.17 14.32
C LYS A 447 -13.56 6.74 15.78
N ALA A 448 -13.31 7.68 16.69
CA ALA A 448 -13.69 7.54 18.09
C ALA A 448 -14.87 8.45 18.42
N GLN A 449 -15.49 8.25 19.58
CA GLN A 449 -16.61 9.07 20.03
C GLN A 449 -16.23 10.53 20.24
N LYS A 450 -15.01 10.80 20.73
CA LYS A 450 -14.54 12.14 21.08
C LYS A 450 -13.11 12.39 20.61
N SER A 451 -12.23 11.40 20.74
CA SER A 451 -10.80 11.58 20.48
C SER A 451 -10.41 11.46 19.01
N GLU A 452 -9.31 12.10 18.65
CA GLU A 452 -8.64 11.83 17.38
C GLU A 452 -7.86 10.51 17.47
N LEU A 453 -7.98 9.70 16.42
CA LEU A 453 -7.37 8.38 16.37
C LEU A 453 -6.10 8.39 15.55
N TRP A 454 -5.09 7.73 16.09
CA TRP A 454 -3.91 7.25 15.39
C TRP A 454 -3.91 5.72 15.40
N SER A 455 -3.02 5.13 14.61
CA SER A 455 -2.83 3.69 14.53
C SER A 455 -1.37 3.30 14.39
N GLY A 456 -1.07 2.04 14.68
CA GLY A 456 0.24 1.46 14.46
C GLY A 456 0.22 -0.07 14.35
N CYS A 457 1.34 -0.66 13.96
CA CYS A 457 1.54 -2.11 13.92
C CYS A 457 3.00 -2.49 14.18
N SER A 458 3.31 -3.78 14.27
CA SER A 458 4.66 -4.29 14.51
C SER A 458 4.84 -5.72 13.99
N GLY A 459 5.36 -5.90 12.78
CA GLY A 459 5.42 -7.23 12.19
C GLY A 459 6.52 -8.11 12.80
N ILE A 460 6.15 -9.21 13.49
CA ILE A 460 7.07 -10.18 14.10
C ILE A 460 7.29 -11.36 13.13
N GLY A 461 8.34 -11.29 12.31
CA GLY A 461 8.67 -12.32 11.31
C GLY A 461 9.42 -13.51 11.92
N LEU A 462 8.77 -14.67 12.00
CA LEU A 462 9.30 -15.85 12.69
C LEU A 462 10.53 -16.45 12.00
N GLU A 463 10.55 -16.45 10.67
CA GLU A 463 11.71 -16.90 9.90
C GLU A 463 12.94 -16.03 10.16
N ARG A 464 12.76 -14.70 10.25
CA ARG A 464 13.87 -13.78 10.52
C ARG A 464 14.36 -13.88 11.95
N TRP A 465 13.46 -14.00 12.94
CA TRP A 465 13.84 -14.30 14.33
C TRP A 465 14.63 -15.60 14.43
N THR A 466 14.16 -16.66 13.76
CA THR A 466 14.83 -17.97 13.71
C THR A 466 16.20 -17.86 13.05
N THR A 467 16.30 -17.19 11.91
CA THR A 467 17.56 -17.01 11.18
C THR A 467 18.58 -16.27 12.02
N VAL A 468 18.21 -15.14 12.61
CA VAL A 468 19.10 -14.32 13.45
C VAL A 468 19.59 -15.12 14.67
N PHE A 469 18.66 -15.77 15.38
CA PHE A 469 19.01 -16.56 16.55
C PHE A 469 19.98 -17.68 16.20
N LEU A 470 19.67 -18.48 15.18
CA LEU A 470 20.53 -19.59 14.78
C LEU A 470 21.86 -19.10 14.23
N ALA A 471 21.89 -18.02 13.43
CA ALA A 471 23.14 -17.43 12.94
C ALA A 471 24.09 -16.98 14.06
N GLN A 472 23.58 -16.62 15.24
CA GLN A 472 24.42 -16.23 16.37
C GLN A 472 24.64 -17.33 17.42
N LYS A 473 23.74 -18.32 17.53
CA LYS A 473 23.76 -19.34 18.59
C LYS A 473 24.04 -20.76 18.11
N GLY A 474 24.07 -20.99 16.80
CA GLY A 474 24.24 -22.32 16.21
C GLY A 474 23.00 -23.20 16.32
N LEU A 475 23.10 -24.43 15.81
CA LEU A 475 22.01 -25.41 15.78
C LEU A 475 22.15 -26.49 16.87
N ASP A 476 22.94 -26.24 17.92
CA ASP A 476 23.09 -27.16 19.05
C ASP A 476 22.24 -26.66 20.22
N PRO A 477 21.06 -27.26 20.49
CA PRO A 477 20.14 -26.78 21.51
C PRO A 477 20.76 -26.80 22.91
N SER A 478 21.76 -27.64 23.17
CA SER A 478 22.42 -27.70 24.47
C SER A 478 23.22 -26.43 24.80
N LYS A 479 23.60 -25.66 23.77
CA LYS A 479 24.41 -24.45 23.86
C LYS A 479 23.59 -23.16 23.80
N TRP A 480 22.28 -23.26 23.61
CA TRP A 480 21.40 -22.09 23.57
C TRP A 480 21.23 -21.45 24.95
N PRO A 481 20.91 -20.14 25.01
CA PRO A 481 20.64 -19.45 26.25
C PRO A 481 19.64 -20.20 27.12
N GLU A 482 19.87 -20.23 28.44
CA GLU A 482 18.99 -20.93 29.38
C GLU A 482 17.56 -20.38 29.31
N ASP A 483 17.41 -19.06 29.22
CA ASP A 483 16.11 -18.40 29.13
C ASP A 483 15.35 -18.75 27.85
N PHE A 484 16.04 -18.93 26.71
CA PHE A 484 15.40 -19.45 25.50
C PHE A 484 14.92 -20.90 25.68
N ARG A 485 15.77 -21.76 26.26
CA ARG A 485 15.47 -23.19 26.44
C ARG A 485 14.27 -23.46 27.34
N LYS A 486 13.89 -22.53 28.22
CA LYS A 486 12.66 -22.61 29.04
C LYS A 486 11.38 -22.68 28.20
N TYR A 487 11.40 -22.11 27.00
CA TYR A 487 10.27 -22.11 26.08
C TYR A 487 10.31 -23.24 25.06
N LEU A 488 11.50 -23.82 24.85
CA LEU A 488 11.74 -24.85 23.85
C LEU A 488 11.19 -26.20 24.32
N ASP A 489 10.16 -26.68 23.65
CA ASP A 489 9.75 -28.08 23.76
C ASP A 489 10.87 -28.99 23.27
N LYS A 490 10.94 -30.23 23.79
CA LYS A 490 11.96 -31.21 23.37
C LYS A 490 12.00 -31.30 21.84
N ILE A 491 13.16 -30.99 21.25
CA ILE A 491 13.32 -31.06 19.79
C ILE A 491 13.00 -32.49 19.34
N PRO A 492 12.00 -32.67 18.44
CA PRO A 492 11.64 -33.99 17.97
C PRO A 492 12.79 -34.66 17.23
N GLU A 493 12.83 -36.00 17.26
CA GLU A 493 13.76 -36.73 16.40
C GLU A 493 13.39 -36.55 14.93
N GLY A 494 14.39 -36.25 14.11
CA GLY A 494 14.25 -36.07 12.68
C GLY A 494 13.90 -37.34 11.93
N ILE A 495 13.38 -37.18 10.71
CA ILE A 495 13.15 -38.30 9.80
C ILE A 495 14.48 -38.67 9.14
N SER A 496 14.93 -39.90 9.36
CA SER A 496 16.12 -40.45 8.68
C SER A 496 15.76 -40.96 7.29
N PHE A 497 16.60 -40.67 6.30
CA PHE A 497 16.47 -41.15 4.93
C PHE A 497 17.67 -42.05 4.60
N VAL A 498 17.43 -43.16 3.91
CA VAL A 498 18.46 -44.12 3.44
C VAL A 498 19.05 -43.66 2.11
#